data_AF-A0A6J7PQP9-F1
#
_entry.id   AF-A0A6J7PQP9-F1
#
_cell.length_a   1.000
_cell.length_b   1.000
_cell.length_c   1.000
_cell.angle_alpha   90.00
_cell.angle_beta   90.00
_cell.angle_gamma   90.00
#
_symmetry.space_group_name_H-M   'P 1'
#
loop_
_entity.id
_entity.type
_entity.pdbx_description
1 polymer ?
#
loop_
_entity_poly.entity_id
_entity_poly.type
_entity_poly.pdbx_seq_one_letter_code
_entity_poly.pdbx_strand_id
1 'polypeptide(L)'
;MTISKATATVGAFENKTGLFGGAAIAVTAATSTSDGAWSYVSSDPTVVAVNGASLEIKKAGLVTITATQAATDSYVATTKTFTVTIGPALPILGAMPPIVTTFSTSPFVVNPPTSTSSGAWRFVISKTTIASVVDGRLVISMAGTTTITGMQAATADYLATEVTTTIEIKPYVLVKASKRVITVTVKGATARVLIDGKTAKVGNNTVKAGTRVVTIVVGGKEIYRKAFVIK
;
A
#
# COMPACT_ATOMS: atom_id res chain seq x y z
N MET A 1 25.06 50.58 -46.15
CA MET A 1 24.72 49.16 -46.42
C MET A 1 24.24 48.54 -45.13
N THR A 2 22.99 48.10 -45.05
CA THR A 2 22.50 47.28 -43.93
C THR A 2 22.70 45.82 -44.31
N ILE A 3 23.62 45.14 -43.64
CA ILE A 3 23.75 43.68 -43.76
C ILE A 3 22.57 43.07 -42.98
N SER A 4 21.78 42.22 -43.64
CA SER A 4 20.70 41.48 -42.99
C SER A 4 21.28 40.38 -42.09
N LYS A 5 20.73 40.21 -40.89
CA LYS A 5 21.09 39.12 -39.97
C LYS A 5 20.77 37.75 -40.59
N ALA A 6 21.62 36.75 -40.34
CA ALA A 6 21.45 35.39 -40.83
C ALA A 6 20.53 34.56 -39.92
N THR A 7 19.98 33.44 -40.43
CA THR A 7 19.31 32.44 -39.60
C THR A 7 20.34 31.39 -39.15
N ALA A 8 20.39 31.10 -37.86
CA ALA A 8 21.30 30.09 -37.33
C ALA A 8 20.87 28.67 -37.75
N THR A 9 21.85 27.85 -38.17
CA THR A 9 21.67 26.40 -38.25
C THR A 9 21.71 25.82 -36.84
N VAL A 10 20.59 25.22 -36.41
CA VAL A 10 20.41 24.62 -35.08
C VAL A 10 20.13 23.12 -35.23
N GLY A 11 20.85 22.30 -34.46
CA GLY A 11 20.66 20.86 -34.34
C GLY A 11 19.31 20.47 -33.70
N ALA A 12 19.12 19.16 -33.50
CA ALA A 12 17.94 18.64 -32.82
C ALA A 12 18.07 18.74 -31.30
N PHE A 13 16.94 18.89 -30.62
CA PHE A 13 16.85 18.61 -29.19
C PHE A 13 16.34 17.19 -29.00
N GLU A 14 16.98 16.45 -28.11
CA GLU A 14 16.52 15.12 -27.72
C GLU A 14 15.31 15.21 -26.80
N ASN A 15 14.32 14.35 -27.07
CA ASN A 15 13.20 14.16 -26.15
C ASN A 15 13.70 13.65 -24.80
N LYS A 16 13.02 14.03 -23.73
CA LYS A 16 13.38 13.64 -22.36
C LYS A 16 12.28 12.80 -21.74
N THR A 17 12.66 11.92 -20.83
CA THR A 17 11.74 11.13 -20.03
C THR A 17 12.13 11.19 -18.55
N GLY A 18 11.15 11.04 -17.68
CA GLY A 18 11.34 10.99 -16.24
C GLY A 18 10.17 10.30 -15.54
N LEU A 19 10.26 10.17 -14.23
CA LEU A 19 9.17 9.66 -13.39
C LEU A 19 8.79 10.72 -12.35
N PHE A 20 7.53 10.72 -11.93
CA PHE A 20 7.07 11.58 -10.83
C PHE A 20 7.94 11.37 -9.56
N GLY A 21 8.28 12.45 -8.88
CA GLY A 21 9.20 12.43 -7.74
C GLY A 21 10.67 12.18 -8.09
N GLY A 22 11.00 12.06 -9.38
CA GLY A 22 12.37 11.99 -9.88
C GLY A 22 13.12 13.33 -9.75
N ALA A 23 14.44 13.28 -9.93
CA ALA A 23 15.27 14.48 -9.97
C ALA A 23 14.95 15.37 -11.18
N ALA A 24 15.31 16.65 -11.08
CA ALA A 24 15.19 17.58 -12.20
C ALA A 24 16.01 17.10 -13.41
N ILE A 25 15.46 17.31 -14.61
CA ILE A 25 16.07 16.87 -15.87
C ILE A 25 16.87 18.03 -16.46
N ALA A 26 18.16 17.81 -16.70
CA ALA A 26 18.99 18.80 -17.39
C ALA A 26 18.70 18.84 -18.90
N VAL A 27 18.60 20.05 -19.44
CA VAL A 27 18.54 20.32 -20.87
C VAL A 27 19.96 20.56 -21.38
N THR A 28 20.39 19.71 -22.30
CA THR A 28 21.60 19.96 -23.09
C THR A 28 21.18 20.81 -24.28
N ALA A 29 21.76 22.00 -24.41
CA ALA A 29 21.50 22.86 -25.56
C ALA A 29 21.88 22.14 -26.87
N ALA A 30 21.05 22.30 -27.91
CA ALA A 30 21.40 21.82 -29.24
C ALA A 30 22.64 22.55 -29.78
N THR A 31 23.36 21.90 -30.68
CA THR A 31 24.43 22.56 -31.44
C THR A 31 23.84 23.72 -32.24
N SER A 32 24.52 24.86 -32.27
CA SER A 32 24.10 26.03 -33.05
C SER A 32 25.31 26.77 -33.61
N THR A 33 25.10 27.38 -34.77
CA THR A 33 26.06 28.31 -35.40
C THR A 33 25.99 29.72 -34.83
N SER A 34 24.95 30.03 -34.06
CA SER A 34 24.82 31.27 -33.29
C SER A 34 25.29 31.07 -31.84
N ASP A 35 25.88 32.11 -31.27
CA ASP A 35 26.30 32.24 -29.87
C ASP A 35 25.21 32.85 -28.96
N GLY A 36 24.01 33.08 -29.50
CA GLY A 36 22.87 33.56 -28.74
C GLY A 36 22.50 32.64 -27.57
N ALA A 37 22.15 33.24 -26.43
CA ALA A 37 21.76 32.51 -25.23
C ALA A 37 20.45 31.73 -25.43
N TRP A 38 20.34 30.58 -24.77
CA TRP A 38 19.13 29.75 -24.78
C TRP A 38 18.20 30.10 -23.62
N SER A 39 16.91 30.16 -23.93
CA SER A 39 15.82 30.20 -22.95
C SER A 39 14.81 29.09 -23.26
N TYR A 40 14.11 28.60 -22.24
CA TYR A 40 13.20 27.48 -22.37
C TYR A 40 11.85 27.82 -21.74
N VAL A 41 10.77 27.37 -22.37
CA VAL A 41 9.40 27.56 -21.89
C VAL A 41 8.64 26.24 -22.01
N SER A 42 7.97 25.84 -20.94
CA SER A 42 7.11 24.66 -20.93
C SER A 42 5.70 25.01 -21.40
N SER A 43 5.09 24.13 -22.19
CA SER A 43 3.66 24.23 -22.55
C SER A 43 2.75 24.06 -21.33
N ASP A 44 3.21 23.38 -20.28
CA ASP A 44 2.50 23.23 -19.01
C ASP A 44 3.48 23.22 -17.82
N PRO A 45 3.72 24.39 -17.19
CA PRO A 45 4.56 24.50 -16.01
C PRO A 45 4.05 23.74 -14.77
N THR A 46 2.78 23.30 -14.76
CA THR A 46 2.22 22.52 -13.66
C THR A 46 2.59 21.04 -13.73
N VAL A 47 3.07 20.57 -14.89
CA VAL A 47 3.62 19.21 -15.10
C VAL A 47 5.15 19.24 -15.08
N VAL A 48 5.76 20.16 -15.83
CA VAL A 48 7.21 20.41 -15.82
C VAL A 48 7.49 21.90 -15.80
N ALA A 49 8.05 22.38 -14.69
CA ALA A 49 8.49 23.77 -14.56
C ALA A 49 9.92 23.93 -15.09
N VAL A 50 10.24 25.12 -15.61
CA VAL A 50 11.55 25.42 -16.17
C VAL A 50 12.29 26.40 -15.26
N ASN A 51 13.53 26.08 -14.88
CA ASN A 51 14.45 26.98 -14.21
C ASN A 51 15.81 26.97 -14.94
N GLY A 52 16.02 27.95 -15.83
CA GLY A 52 17.15 27.94 -16.74
C GLY A 52 17.15 26.70 -17.63
N ALA A 53 18.25 25.96 -17.66
CA ALA A 53 18.36 24.68 -18.38
C ALA A 53 17.97 23.46 -17.51
N SER A 54 17.29 23.66 -16.38
CA SER A 54 16.82 22.59 -15.49
C SER A 54 15.30 22.48 -15.55
N LEU A 55 14.79 21.27 -15.79
CA LEU A 55 13.37 20.95 -15.86
C LEU A 55 12.92 20.28 -14.56
N GLU A 56 12.15 20.98 -13.75
CA GLU A 56 11.63 20.46 -12.49
C GLU A 56 10.33 19.68 -12.72
N ILE A 57 10.32 18.41 -12.31
CA ILE A 57 9.17 17.52 -12.43
C ILE A 57 8.14 17.86 -11.35
N LYS A 58 6.90 18.14 -11.74
CA LYS A 58 5.80 18.46 -10.82
C LYS A 58 4.67 17.43 -10.84
N LYS A 59 4.38 16.84 -12.00
CA LYS A 59 3.35 15.80 -12.18
C LYS A 59 3.73 14.86 -13.31
N ALA A 60 3.08 13.69 -13.36
CA ALA A 60 3.08 12.85 -14.55
C ALA A 60 2.31 13.54 -15.69
N GLY A 61 2.77 13.35 -16.93
CA GLY A 61 2.18 13.97 -18.11
C GLY A 61 3.18 14.15 -19.25
N LEU A 62 2.70 14.69 -20.36
CA LEU A 62 3.49 15.02 -21.54
C LEU A 62 3.46 16.54 -21.72
N VAL A 63 4.64 17.14 -21.84
CA VAL A 63 4.76 18.56 -22.21
C VAL A 63 5.66 18.74 -23.42
N THR A 64 5.47 19.84 -24.12
CA THR A 64 6.41 20.33 -25.12
C THR A 64 7.21 21.49 -24.54
N ILE A 65 8.53 21.41 -24.63
CA ILE A 65 9.43 22.51 -24.29
C ILE A 65 9.79 23.27 -25.55
N THR A 66 9.57 24.58 -25.53
CA THR A 66 10.05 25.49 -26.57
C THR A 66 11.38 26.07 -26.14
N ALA A 67 12.44 25.74 -26.88
CA ALA A 67 13.76 26.32 -26.74
C ALA A 67 13.91 27.50 -27.70
N THR A 68 14.25 28.68 -27.18
CA THR A 68 14.46 29.89 -27.97
C THR A 68 15.93 30.32 -27.85
N GLN A 69 16.62 30.36 -28.98
CA GLN A 69 17.93 31.00 -29.07
C GLN A 69 17.73 32.48 -29.36
N ALA A 70 18.25 33.34 -28.48
CA ALA A 70 18.14 34.79 -28.63
C ALA A 70 18.83 35.28 -29.91
N ALA A 71 18.33 36.38 -30.47
CA ALA A 71 19.00 37.07 -31.57
C ALA A 71 20.34 37.67 -31.09
N THR A 72 21.31 37.73 -32.00
CA THR A 72 22.59 38.43 -31.82
C THR A 72 22.76 39.47 -32.91
N ASP A 73 23.91 40.15 -33.00
CA ASP A 73 24.15 41.09 -34.08
C ASP A 73 24.25 40.42 -35.45
N SER A 74 24.68 39.15 -35.47
CA SER A 74 24.86 38.36 -36.70
C SER A 74 23.66 37.47 -37.01
N TYR A 75 22.87 37.07 -36.02
CA TYR A 75 21.80 36.09 -36.18
C TYR A 75 20.44 36.56 -35.68
N VAL A 76 19.37 36.19 -36.38
CA VAL A 76 17.99 36.33 -35.88
C VAL A 76 17.68 35.27 -34.82
N ALA A 77 16.65 35.52 -34.00
CA ALA A 77 16.19 34.54 -33.01
C ALA A 77 15.58 33.31 -33.70
N THR A 78 15.82 32.12 -33.14
CA THR A 78 15.33 30.85 -33.68
C THR A 78 14.75 29.99 -32.57
N THR A 79 13.69 29.24 -32.87
CA THR A 79 13.06 28.32 -31.92
C THR A 79 13.13 26.87 -32.38
N LYS A 80 13.21 25.95 -31.41
CA LYS A 80 13.05 24.50 -31.58
C LYS A 80 12.16 23.96 -30.46
N THR A 81 11.60 22.78 -30.67
CA THR A 81 10.77 22.10 -29.67
C THR A 81 11.24 20.68 -29.46
N PHE A 82 11.07 20.18 -28.23
CA PHE A 82 11.20 18.76 -27.88
C PHE A 82 10.16 18.41 -26.83
N THR A 83 9.85 17.12 -26.70
CA THR A 83 8.89 16.64 -25.70
C THR A 83 9.57 16.15 -24.44
N VAL A 84 8.87 16.32 -23.32
CA VAL A 84 9.26 15.75 -22.03
C VAL A 84 8.09 14.91 -21.52
N THR A 85 8.32 13.61 -21.36
CA THR A 85 7.32 12.66 -20.88
C THR A 85 7.65 12.24 -19.45
N ILE A 86 6.78 12.60 -18.51
CA ILE A 86 6.87 12.16 -17.12
C ILE A 86 5.88 11.02 -16.89
N GLY A 87 6.39 9.84 -16.58
CA GLY A 87 5.58 8.70 -16.19
C GLY A 87 5.18 8.75 -14.72
N PRO A 88 4.09 8.06 -14.33
CA PRO A 88 3.75 7.85 -12.93
C PRO A 88 4.82 7.00 -12.22
N ALA A 89 5.02 7.23 -10.93
CA ALA A 89 5.95 6.47 -10.10
C ALA A 89 5.28 5.28 -9.41
N LEU A 90 6.08 4.33 -8.92
CA LEU A 90 5.58 3.36 -7.93
C LEU A 90 5.47 4.06 -6.57
N PRO A 91 4.34 3.95 -5.86
CA PRO A 91 4.23 4.51 -4.52
C PRO A 91 5.09 3.72 -3.52
N ILE A 92 5.62 4.42 -2.52
CA ILE A 92 6.32 3.80 -1.41
C ILE A 92 5.28 3.44 -0.34
N LEU A 93 5.15 2.14 -0.06
CA LEU A 93 4.24 1.62 0.96
C LEU A 93 4.95 1.45 2.30
N GLY A 94 4.24 1.77 3.39
CA GLY A 94 4.62 1.41 4.75
C GLY A 94 4.38 -0.07 5.05
N ALA A 95 4.82 -0.49 6.24
CA ALA A 95 4.62 -1.86 6.69
C ALA A 95 3.14 -2.20 6.91
N MET A 96 2.75 -3.42 6.52
CA MET A 96 1.47 -4.02 6.87
C MET A 96 1.73 -5.23 7.78
N PRO A 97 1.81 -5.03 9.12
CA PRO A 97 2.17 -6.10 10.04
C PRO A 97 1.08 -7.18 10.09
N PRO A 98 1.46 -8.43 10.46
CA PRO A 98 0.49 -9.49 10.68
C PRO A 98 -0.59 -9.10 11.70
N ILE A 99 -1.84 -9.45 11.40
CA ILE A 99 -2.96 -9.23 12.31
C ILE A 99 -3.15 -10.49 13.15
N VAL A 100 -2.96 -10.41 14.46
CA VAL A 100 -3.22 -11.51 15.39
C VAL A 100 -4.32 -11.08 16.36
N THR A 101 -5.46 -11.77 16.35
CA THR A 101 -6.58 -11.46 17.24
C THR A 101 -7.27 -12.73 17.73
N THR A 102 -8.20 -12.58 18.68
CA THR A 102 -9.07 -13.67 19.11
C THR A 102 -10.42 -13.56 18.39
N PHE A 103 -11.10 -14.69 18.24
CA PHE A 103 -12.41 -14.75 17.61
C PHE A 103 -13.39 -13.79 18.31
N SER A 104 -14.00 -12.93 17.51
CA SER A 104 -15.03 -11.97 17.92
C SER A 104 -16.04 -11.81 16.80
N THR A 105 -17.28 -11.53 17.16
CA THR A 105 -18.35 -11.21 16.19
C THR A 105 -18.40 -9.72 15.84
N SER A 106 -17.61 -8.88 16.51
CA SER A 106 -17.54 -7.46 16.22
C SER A 106 -16.58 -7.22 15.05
N PRO A 107 -17.05 -6.66 13.90
CA PRO A 107 -16.16 -6.25 12.83
C PRO A 107 -15.24 -5.12 13.29
N PHE A 108 -14.04 -5.07 12.74
CA PHE A 108 -13.10 -3.96 13.01
C PHE A 108 -12.50 -3.41 11.72
N VAL A 109 -12.10 -2.14 11.77
CA VAL A 109 -11.54 -1.43 10.62
C VAL A 109 -10.17 -1.98 10.29
N VAL A 110 -9.91 -2.26 9.02
CA VAL A 110 -8.56 -2.53 8.52
C VAL A 110 -7.96 -1.20 8.10
N ASN A 111 -6.96 -0.72 8.84
CA ASN A 111 -6.24 0.47 8.42
C ASN A 111 -5.30 0.13 7.26
N PRO A 112 -5.31 0.92 6.17
CA PRO A 112 -4.30 0.78 5.14
C PRO A 112 -2.91 1.13 5.69
N PRO A 113 -1.85 0.54 5.12
CA PRO A 113 -0.49 1.02 5.38
C PRO A 113 -0.37 2.47 4.91
N THR A 114 0.64 3.18 5.43
CA THR A 114 1.00 4.50 4.89
C THR A 114 1.41 4.38 3.43
N SER A 115 1.15 5.39 2.61
CA SER A 115 1.57 5.43 1.22
C SER A 115 1.86 6.86 0.79
N THR A 116 2.82 7.02 -0.14
CA THR A 116 3.06 8.30 -0.81
C THR A 116 1.98 8.64 -1.85
N SER A 117 1.17 7.65 -2.27
CA SER A 117 0.04 7.86 -3.19
C SER A 117 -1.25 8.15 -2.44
N SER A 118 -2.08 9.02 -3.01
CA SER A 118 -3.46 9.28 -2.59
C SER A 118 -4.47 8.27 -3.13
N GLY A 119 -4.01 7.24 -3.85
CA GLY A 119 -4.85 6.20 -4.41
C GLY A 119 -5.70 5.50 -3.35
N ALA A 120 -6.96 5.24 -3.69
CA ALA A 120 -7.91 4.57 -2.80
C ALA A 120 -7.49 3.13 -2.52
N TRP A 121 -7.81 2.65 -1.32
CA TRP A 121 -7.52 1.29 -0.88
C TRP A 121 -8.74 0.38 -0.96
N ARG A 122 -8.50 -0.87 -1.35
CA ARG A 122 -9.42 -2.00 -1.15
C ARG A 122 -8.68 -3.18 -0.55
N PHE A 123 -9.40 -4.06 0.14
CA PHE A 123 -8.82 -5.25 0.75
C PHE A 123 -9.54 -6.51 0.28
N VAL A 124 -8.76 -7.57 0.06
CA VAL A 124 -9.25 -8.88 -0.33
C VAL A 124 -8.70 -9.92 0.63
N ILE A 125 -9.55 -10.88 1.03
CA ILE A 125 -9.16 -12.02 1.87
C ILE A 125 -9.08 -13.28 1.00
N SER A 126 -7.99 -14.02 1.11
CA SER A 126 -7.77 -15.24 0.30
C SER A 126 -8.66 -16.42 0.74
N LYS A 127 -8.82 -16.65 2.05
CA LYS A 127 -9.69 -17.70 2.61
C LYS A 127 -10.91 -17.08 3.28
N THR A 128 -11.98 -16.91 2.52
CA THR A 128 -13.23 -16.27 2.96
C THR A 128 -14.01 -17.09 4.01
N THR A 129 -13.72 -18.37 4.14
CA THR A 129 -14.24 -19.21 5.23
C THR A 129 -13.75 -18.78 6.61
N ILE A 130 -12.60 -18.10 6.70
CA ILE A 130 -11.98 -17.62 7.94
C ILE A 130 -12.40 -16.17 8.26
N ALA A 131 -12.28 -15.29 7.28
CA ALA A 131 -12.66 -13.88 7.40
C ALA A 131 -13.02 -13.29 6.03
N SER A 132 -13.77 -12.20 6.03
CA SER A 132 -14.06 -11.40 4.84
C SER A 132 -13.88 -9.92 5.13
N VAL A 133 -13.87 -9.09 4.09
CA VAL A 133 -13.92 -7.63 4.24
C VAL A 133 -15.25 -7.14 3.66
N VAL A 134 -16.01 -6.41 4.47
CA VAL A 134 -17.30 -5.80 4.11
C VAL A 134 -17.23 -4.33 4.53
N ASP A 135 -17.44 -3.41 3.59
CA ASP A 135 -17.39 -1.95 3.82
C ASP A 135 -16.12 -1.48 4.55
N GLY A 136 -14.96 -2.02 4.15
CA GLY A 136 -13.65 -1.69 4.75
C GLY A 136 -13.42 -2.28 6.14
N ARG A 137 -14.32 -3.13 6.64
CA ARG A 137 -14.22 -3.79 7.95
C ARG A 137 -13.96 -5.27 7.79
N LEU A 138 -13.02 -5.80 8.58
CA LEU A 138 -12.80 -7.23 8.69
C LEU A 138 -13.94 -7.88 9.49
N VAL A 139 -14.60 -8.85 8.88
CA VAL A 139 -15.62 -9.71 9.50
C VAL A 139 -15.02 -11.10 9.71
N ILE A 140 -15.00 -11.58 10.95
CA ILE A 140 -14.42 -12.87 11.31
C ILE A 140 -15.52 -13.94 11.30
N SER A 141 -15.29 -15.03 10.58
CA SER A 141 -16.20 -16.18 10.49
C SER A 141 -15.75 -17.35 11.38
N MET A 142 -14.45 -17.64 11.42
CA MET A 142 -13.88 -18.69 12.28
C MET A 142 -12.41 -18.43 12.62
N ALA A 143 -11.89 -19.16 13.59
CA ALA A 143 -10.48 -19.22 13.93
C ALA A 143 -9.69 -19.94 12.83
N GLY A 144 -8.44 -19.52 12.64
CA GLY A 144 -7.56 -20.04 11.60
C GLY A 144 -6.64 -18.96 11.05
N THR A 145 -5.92 -19.28 9.98
CA THR A 145 -5.02 -18.35 9.30
C THR A 145 -5.46 -18.11 7.86
N THR A 146 -5.60 -16.83 7.50
CA THR A 146 -5.85 -16.37 6.14
C THR A 146 -4.86 -15.27 5.77
N THR A 147 -4.92 -14.81 4.53
CA THR A 147 -4.08 -13.73 4.01
C THR A 147 -4.98 -12.57 3.62
N ILE A 148 -4.54 -11.35 3.91
CA ILE A 148 -5.17 -10.11 3.45
C ILE A 148 -4.23 -9.41 2.47
N THR A 149 -4.77 -9.02 1.33
CA THR A 149 -4.09 -8.21 0.32
C THR A 149 -4.75 -6.84 0.29
N GLY A 150 -3.98 -5.80 0.64
CA GLY A 150 -4.36 -4.41 0.41
C GLY A 150 -3.92 -3.99 -0.98
N MET A 151 -4.84 -3.49 -1.79
CA MET A 151 -4.58 -3.00 -3.15
C MET A 151 -4.81 -1.50 -3.18
N GLN A 152 -3.77 -0.74 -3.53
CA GLN A 152 -3.86 0.70 -3.75
C GLN A 152 -4.09 0.98 -5.23
N ALA A 153 -5.15 1.71 -5.55
CA ALA A 153 -5.46 2.12 -6.92
C ALA A 153 -4.41 3.09 -7.48
N ALA A 154 -4.25 3.08 -8.80
CA ALA A 154 -3.45 4.08 -9.49
C ALA A 154 -4.07 5.48 -9.37
N THR A 155 -3.22 6.50 -9.47
CA THR A 155 -3.58 7.91 -9.64
C THR A 155 -2.89 8.45 -10.89
N ALA A 156 -3.04 9.75 -11.18
CA ALA A 156 -2.29 10.37 -12.28
C ALA A 156 -0.77 10.23 -12.09
N ASP A 157 -0.28 10.44 -10.86
CA ASP A 157 1.15 10.51 -10.54
C ASP A 157 1.75 9.20 -10.03
N TYR A 158 0.91 8.21 -9.69
CA TYR A 158 1.35 6.93 -9.15
C TYR A 158 0.66 5.73 -9.81
N LEU A 159 1.43 4.67 -10.08
CA LEU A 159 0.92 3.37 -10.50
C LEU A 159 0.18 2.66 -9.36
N ALA A 160 -0.69 1.70 -9.71
CA ALA A 160 -1.31 0.82 -8.74
C ALA A 160 -0.26 -0.10 -8.10
N THR A 161 -0.49 -0.48 -6.85
CA THR A 161 0.38 -1.40 -6.12
C THR A 161 -0.43 -2.23 -5.12
N GLU A 162 0.19 -3.24 -4.54
CA GLU A 162 -0.41 -4.06 -3.51
C GLU A 162 0.60 -4.48 -2.45
N VAL A 163 0.09 -4.78 -1.25
CA VAL A 163 0.86 -5.38 -0.17
C VAL A 163 0.02 -6.45 0.50
N THR A 164 0.67 -7.50 0.97
CA THR A 164 0.00 -8.67 1.52
C THR A 164 0.56 -8.99 2.90
N THR A 165 -0.30 -9.40 3.83
CA THR A 165 0.08 -9.90 5.15
C THR A 165 -0.85 -11.00 5.65
N THR A 166 -0.50 -11.64 6.77
CA THR A 166 -1.30 -12.72 7.36
C THR A 166 -2.28 -12.21 8.40
N ILE A 167 -3.41 -12.91 8.52
CA ILE A 167 -4.35 -12.77 9.61
C ILE A 167 -4.41 -14.10 10.36
N GLU A 168 -4.10 -14.09 11.65
CA GLU A 168 -4.29 -15.21 12.57
C GLU A 168 -5.43 -14.90 13.54
N ILE A 169 -6.51 -15.68 13.44
CA ILE A 169 -7.63 -15.64 14.38
C ILE A 169 -7.49 -16.82 15.35
N LYS A 170 -7.26 -16.52 16.63
CA LYS A 170 -7.23 -17.52 17.71
C LYS A 170 -8.65 -17.82 18.20
N PRO A 171 -8.99 -19.07 18.56
CA PRO A 171 -10.27 -19.38 19.17
C PRO A 171 -10.47 -18.59 20.47
N TYR A 172 -11.70 -18.13 20.73
CA TYR A 172 -12.05 -17.56 22.03
C TYR A 172 -12.34 -18.69 23.01
N VAL A 173 -11.70 -18.66 24.19
CA VAL A 173 -11.87 -19.66 25.24
C VAL A 173 -12.16 -18.99 26.57
N LEU A 174 -13.20 -19.45 27.26
CA LEU A 174 -13.53 -19.05 28.62
C LEU A 174 -13.94 -20.27 29.43
N VAL A 175 -13.30 -20.49 30.58
CA VAL A 175 -13.65 -21.58 31.49
C VAL A 175 -13.96 -21.00 32.86
N LYS A 176 -15.15 -21.29 33.38
CA LYS A 176 -15.61 -20.87 34.71
C LYS A 176 -15.95 -22.10 35.54
N ALA A 177 -15.63 -22.07 36.83
CA ALA A 177 -16.06 -23.08 37.79
C ALA A 177 -16.98 -22.43 38.82
N SER A 178 -18.10 -23.07 39.12
CA SER A 178 -19.01 -22.66 40.20
C SER A 178 -19.67 -23.90 40.79
N LYS A 179 -19.59 -24.06 42.11
CA LYS A 179 -20.01 -25.28 42.82
C LYS A 179 -19.40 -26.51 42.14
N ARG A 180 -20.24 -27.48 41.77
CA ARG A 180 -19.89 -28.73 41.07
C ARG A 180 -19.94 -28.64 39.55
N VAL A 181 -19.92 -27.44 38.96
CA VAL A 181 -20.04 -27.25 37.51
C VAL A 181 -18.84 -26.48 36.95
N ILE A 182 -18.23 -27.06 35.92
CA ILE A 182 -17.25 -26.39 35.06
C ILE A 182 -17.95 -26.02 33.75
N THR A 183 -18.08 -24.73 33.47
CA THR A 183 -18.61 -24.21 32.21
C THR A 183 -17.45 -23.90 31.27
N VAL A 184 -17.40 -24.58 30.12
CA VAL A 184 -16.43 -24.35 29.06
C VAL A 184 -17.10 -23.65 27.90
N THR A 185 -16.61 -22.48 27.52
CA THR A 185 -17.05 -21.76 26.32
C THR A 185 -15.91 -21.75 25.32
N VAL A 186 -16.18 -22.20 24.10
CA VAL A 186 -15.28 -22.03 22.96
C VAL A 186 -16.07 -21.39 21.82
N LYS A 187 -15.52 -20.35 21.19
CA LYS A 187 -16.12 -19.72 20.00
C LYS A 187 -15.10 -19.61 18.87
N GLY A 188 -15.59 -19.65 17.64
CA GLY A 188 -14.78 -19.56 16.42
C GLY A 188 -14.11 -20.87 16.01
N ALA A 189 -14.24 -21.95 16.77
CA ALA A 189 -13.68 -23.25 16.39
C ALA A 189 -14.43 -24.40 17.04
N THR A 190 -14.38 -25.56 16.40
CA THR A 190 -14.73 -26.83 17.02
C THR A 190 -13.59 -27.27 17.94
N ALA A 191 -13.92 -27.61 19.18
CA ALA A 191 -12.94 -28.00 20.19
C ALA A 191 -13.27 -29.34 20.83
N ARG A 192 -12.23 -30.12 21.13
CA ARG A 192 -12.29 -31.27 22.02
C ARG A 192 -11.95 -30.82 23.43
N VAL A 193 -12.87 -31.03 24.36
CA VAL A 193 -12.69 -30.68 25.78
C VAL A 193 -12.41 -31.95 26.57
N LEU A 194 -11.44 -31.88 27.47
CA LEU A 194 -11.09 -32.95 28.39
C LEU A 194 -11.12 -32.42 29.83
N ILE A 195 -11.72 -33.18 30.74
CA ILE A 195 -11.61 -32.96 32.19
C ILE A 195 -10.94 -34.18 32.80
N ASP A 196 -9.77 -33.98 33.41
CA ASP A 196 -8.91 -35.06 33.92
C ASP A 196 -8.62 -36.15 32.87
N GLY A 197 -8.41 -35.73 31.62
CA GLY A 197 -8.15 -36.63 30.49
C GLY A 197 -9.37 -37.34 29.91
N LYS A 198 -10.57 -37.17 30.48
CA LYS A 198 -11.82 -37.75 29.97
C LYS A 198 -12.57 -36.74 29.10
N THR A 199 -13.22 -37.22 28.03
CA THR A 199 -14.04 -36.40 27.14
C THR A 199 -15.12 -35.66 27.93
N ALA A 200 -15.19 -34.35 27.70
CA ALA A 200 -16.16 -33.42 28.25
C ALA A 200 -16.77 -32.58 27.11
N LYS A 201 -17.83 -31.83 27.40
CA LYS A 201 -18.51 -31.01 26.40
C LYS A 201 -18.11 -29.54 26.49
N VAL A 202 -18.23 -28.83 25.37
CA VAL A 202 -18.38 -27.37 25.40
C VAL A 202 -19.76 -27.08 26.02
N GLY A 203 -19.79 -26.24 27.05
CA GLY A 203 -20.94 -25.98 27.91
C GLY A 203 -20.69 -26.45 29.35
N ASN A 204 -21.77 -26.78 30.06
CA ASN A 204 -21.73 -27.11 31.49
C ASN A 204 -21.35 -28.57 31.73
N ASN A 205 -20.31 -28.82 32.51
CA ASN A 205 -19.87 -30.15 32.90
C ASN A 205 -19.98 -30.31 34.42
N THR A 206 -20.81 -31.24 34.87
CA THR A 206 -20.91 -31.59 36.29
C THR A 206 -19.73 -32.47 36.68
N VAL A 207 -19.04 -32.10 37.75
CA VAL A 207 -17.80 -32.75 38.21
C VAL A 207 -17.85 -33.02 39.71
N LYS A 208 -17.07 -34.00 40.16
CA LYS A 208 -16.89 -34.27 41.59
C LYS A 208 -15.97 -33.23 42.23
N ALA A 209 -16.01 -33.17 43.57
CA ALA A 209 -15.11 -32.39 44.40
C ALA A 209 -13.64 -32.55 44.07
N GLY A 210 -12.85 -31.53 44.41
CA GLY A 210 -11.40 -31.56 44.30
C GLY A 210 -10.88 -30.86 43.06
N THR A 211 -9.59 -31.06 42.79
CA THR A 211 -8.91 -30.42 41.66
C THR A 211 -9.28 -31.12 40.36
N ARG A 212 -9.70 -30.32 39.37
CA ARG A 212 -10.06 -30.76 38.01
C ARG A 212 -9.23 -30.03 36.99
N VAL A 213 -8.51 -30.77 36.15
CA VAL A 213 -7.71 -30.20 35.05
C VAL A 213 -8.55 -30.17 33.80
N VAL A 214 -8.77 -28.97 33.27
CA VAL A 214 -9.46 -28.75 32.00
C VAL A 214 -8.41 -28.55 30.92
N THR A 215 -8.47 -29.38 29.88
CA THR A 215 -7.67 -29.25 28.66
C THR A 215 -8.60 -29.02 27.47
N ILE A 216 -8.28 -28.05 26.60
CA ILE A 216 -9.03 -27.77 25.37
C ILE A 216 -8.09 -27.89 24.18
N VAL A 217 -8.49 -28.71 23.22
CA VAL A 217 -7.75 -29.00 22.00
C VAL A 217 -8.55 -28.54 20.79
N VAL A 218 -7.92 -27.77 19.90
CA VAL A 218 -8.50 -27.32 18.63
C VAL A 218 -7.55 -27.72 17.51
N GLY A 219 -8.06 -28.37 16.46
CA GLY A 219 -7.24 -28.83 15.33
C GLY A 219 -6.08 -29.74 15.74
N GLY A 220 -6.25 -30.54 16.80
CA GLY A 220 -5.20 -31.41 17.34
C GLY A 220 -4.18 -30.73 18.26
N LYS A 221 -4.21 -29.41 18.41
CA LYS A 221 -3.30 -28.65 19.29
C LYS A 221 -3.97 -28.28 20.61
N GLU A 222 -3.28 -28.50 21.74
CA GLU A 222 -3.71 -27.96 23.05
C GLU A 222 -3.61 -26.43 23.02
N ILE A 223 -4.73 -25.74 23.23
CA ILE A 223 -4.82 -24.27 23.26
C ILE A 223 -5.11 -23.73 24.66
N TYR A 224 -5.46 -24.60 25.60
CA TYR A 224 -5.76 -24.24 26.98
C TYR A 224 -5.55 -25.44 27.90
N ARG A 225 -4.90 -25.20 29.04
CA ARG A 225 -4.81 -26.16 30.14
C ARG A 225 -4.79 -25.43 31.48
N LYS A 226 -5.72 -25.75 32.38
CA LYS A 226 -5.79 -25.14 33.71
C LYS A 226 -6.48 -26.04 34.73
N ALA A 227 -5.98 -26.03 35.97
CA ALA A 227 -6.62 -26.69 37.10
C ALA A 227 -7.64 -25.77 37.80
N PHE A 228 -8.77 -26.34 38.20
CA PHE A 228 -9.82 -25.68 38.98
C PHE A 228 -10.07 -26.46 40.26
N VAL A 229 -10.14 -25.76 41.39
CA VAL A 229 -10.53 -26.36 42.67
C VAL A 229 -12.06 -26.30 42.81
N ILE A 230 -12.70 -27.47 42.82
CA ILE A 230 -14.15 -27.59 42.86
C ILE A 230 -14.60 -27.84 44.30
N LYS A 231 -15.32 -26.87 44.87
CA LYS A 231 -15.95 -26.92 46.21
C LYS A 231 -17.34 -27.54 46.20
#